data_AF-A0A6J5YXF8-F1
#
_entry.id   AF-A0A6J5YXF8-F1
#
_cell.length_a   1.000
_cell.length_b   1.000
_cell.length_c   1.000
_cell.angle_alpha   90.00
_cell.angle_beta   90.00
_cell.angle_gamma   90.00
#
_symmetry.space_group_name_H-M   'P 1'
#
loop_
_entity.id
_entity.type
_entity.pdbx_description
1 polymer ?
#
loop_
_entity_poly.entity_id
_entity_poly.type
_entity_poly.pdbx_seq_one_letter_code
_entity_poly.pdbx_strand_id
1 'polypeptide(L)' 'MASLHTTLAYLDAGSGSMIAQILVGGFAAAGVAMKMYWKRIKGFFGRGDEEEESSTVTTAAADEPAEHDAPQS' A
#
# COMPACT_ATOMS: atom_id res chain seq x y z
N MET A 1 -28.23 40.85 12.36
CA MET A 1 -27.57 39.66 12.95
C MET A 1 -27.66 38.54 11.95
N ALA A 2 -26.54 38.16 11.32
CA ALA A 2 -26.51 37.09 10.33
C ALA A 2 -26.59 35.74 11.05
N SER A 3 -27.62 34.94 10.75
CA SER A 3 -27.70 33.55 11.16
C SER A 3 -26.97 32.71 10.11
N LEU A 4 -25.82 32.14 10.47
CA LEU A 4 -25.17 31.09 9.68
C LEU A 4 -25.90 29.78 9.96
N HIS A 5 -27.10 29.65 9.40
CA HIS A 5 -27.81 28.38 9.41
C HIS A 5 -27.32 27.60 8.19
N THR A 6 -26.50 26.57 8.40
CA THR A 6 -26.17 25.61 7.35
C THR A 6 -27.41 24.74 7.14
N THR A 7 -28.38 25.25 6.38
CA THR A 7 -29.54 24.47 5.97
C THR A 7 -29.02 23.32 5.13
N LEU A 8 -29.18 22.09 5.62
CA LEU A 8 -28.91 20.86 4.85
C LEU A 8 -29.97 20.75 3.74
N ALA A 9 -29.90 21.66 2.77
CA ALA A 9 -30.77 21.77 1.59
C ALA A 9 -30.63 20.57 0.63
N TYR A 10 -29.80 19.60 1.03
CA TYR A 10 -29.64 18.33 0.35
C TYR A 10 -30.96 17.51 0.30
N LEU A 11 -31.92 17.77 1.19
CA LEU A 11 -33.25 17.14 1.17
C LEU A 11 -34.33 17.89 0.36
N ASP A 12 -33.98 18.92 -0.43
CA ASP A 12 -34.91 19.51 -1.40
C ASP A 12 -35.18 18.53 -2.57
N ALA A 13 -36.35 18.64 -3.22
CA ALA A 13 -36.80 17.73 -4.28
C ALA A 13 -35.78 17.58 -5.43
N GLY A 14 -34.94 18.59 -5.67
CA GLY A 14 -33.85 18.53 -6.66
C GLY A 14 -32.56 17.88 -6.14
N SER A 15 -32.15 18.16 -4.91
CA SER A 15 -30.86 17.69 -4.38
C SER A 15 -30.90 16.28 -3.81
N GLY A 16 -32.04 15.82 -3.27
CA GLY A 16 -32.16 14.49 -2.66
C GLY A 16 -31.87 13.37 -3.66
N SER A 17 -32.40 13.53 -4.88
CA SER A 17 -32.20 12.62 -6.02
C SER A 17 -30.73 12.54 -6.45
N MET A 18 -29.99 13.65 -6.40
CA MET A 18 -28.59 13.71 -6.85
C MET A 18 -27.68 12.82 -6.01
N ILE A 19 -27.79 12.87 -4.68
CA ILE A 19 -26.99 11.98 -3.83
C ILE A 19 -27.53 10.57 -3.86
N ALA A 20 -28.85 10.35 -4.03
CA ALA A 20 -29.35 9.00 -4.28
C ALA A 20 -28.67 8.39 -5.52
N GLN A 21 -28.51 9.16 -6.60
CA GLN A 21 -27.77 8.75 -7.79
C GLN A 21 -26.27 8.55 -7.52
N ILE A 22 -25.61 9.43 -6.76
CA ILE A 22 -24.19 9.26 -6.38
C ILE A 22 -24.00 8.01 -5.52
N LEU A 23 -24.93 7.71 -4.62
CA LEU A 23 -24.90 6.48 -3.83
C LEU A 23 -25.07 5.27 -4.73
N VAL A 24 -26.10 5.23 -5.57
CA VAL A 24 -26.34 4.09 -6.48
C VAL A 24 -25.16 3.88 -7.45
N GLY A 25 -24.70 4.95 -8.10
CA GLY A 25 -23.55 4.92 -9.00
C GLY A 25 -22.24 4.59 -8.27
N GLY A 26 -22.06 5.12 -7.06
CA GLY A 26 -20.90 4.88 -6.20
C GLY A 26 -20.83 3.43 -5.73
N PHE A 27 -21.95 2.85 -5.28
CA PHE A 27 -22.02 1.43 -4.91
C PHE A 27 -21.78 0.52 -6.10
N ALA A 28 -22.36 0.83 -7.26
CA ALA A 28 -22.10 0.07 -8.49
C ALA A 28 -20.62 0.12 -8.89
N ALA A 29 -20.02 1.31 -8.90
CA ALA A 29 -18.60 1.50 -9.22
C ALA A 29 -17.69 0.81 -8.19
N ALA A 30 -17.99 0.92 -6.89
CA ALA A 30 -17.25 0.25 -5.82
C ALA A 30 -17.33 -1.28 -5.95
N GLY A 31 -18.52 -1.83 -6.22
CA GLY A 31 -18.68 -3.27 -6.43
C GLY A 31 -17.91 -3.80 -7.65
N VAL A 32 -17.94 -3.05 -8.76
CA VAL A 32 -17.16 -3.38 -9.97
C VAL A 32 -15.65 -3.26 -9.71
N ALA A 33 -15.21 -2.19 -9.06
CA ALA A 33 -13.81 -2.00 -8.68
C ALA A 33 -13.35 -3.13 -7.75
N MET A 34 -14.11 -3.46 -6.71
CA MET A 34 -13.82 -4.58 -5.82
C MET A 34 -13.64 -5.89 -6.61
N LYS A 35 -14.58 -6.21 -7.50
CA LYS A 35 -14.52 -7.40 -8.36
C LYS A 35 -13.31 -7.39 -9.29
N MET A 36 -12.98 -6.25 -9.89
CA MET A 36 -11.85 -6.10 -10.82
C MET A 36 -10.50 -6.16 -10.12
N TYR A 37 -10.39 -5.56 -8.92
CA TYR A 37 -9.15 -5.46 -8.15
C TYR A 37 -8.98 -6.57 -7.10
N TRP A 38 -9.86 -7.57 -7.06
CA TRP A 38 -9.80 -8.67 -6.08
C TRP A 38 -8.40 -9.32 -5.96
N LYS A 39 -7.72 -9.52 -7.10
CA LYS A 39 -6.34 -10.04 -7.13
C LYS A 39 -5.30 -9.08 -6.54
N ARG A 40 -5.46 -7.77 -6.77
CA ARG A 40 -4.56 -6.73 -6.22
C ARG A 40 -4.81 -6.55 -4.73
N ILE A 41 -6.07 -6.41 -4.30
CA ILE A 41 -6.47 -6.30 -2.90
C ILE A 41 -5.92 -7.47 -2.08
N LYS A 42 -6.05 -8.71 -2.58
CA LYS A 42 -5.48 -9.90 -1.93
C LYS A 42 -3.95 -9.90 -1.90
N GLY A 43 -3.29 -9.27 -2.87
CA GLY A 43 -1.83 -9.11 -2.90
C GLY A 43 -1.33 -8.04 -1.93
N PHE A 44 -2.07 -6.95 -1.73
CA PHE A 44 -1.75 -5.92 -0.73
C PHE A 44 -1.94 -6.40 0.71
N PHE A 45 -2.91 -7.30 0.95
CA PHE A 45 -3.12 -7.91 2.26
C PHE A 45 -2.23 -9.12 2.56
N GLY A 46 -1.37 -9.51 1.62
CA GLY A 46 -0.51 -10.70 1.73
C GLY A 46 0.98 -10.39 1.78
N ARG A 47 1.40 -9.19 2.19
CA ARG A 47 2.83 -8.81 2.22
C ARG A 47 3.24 -8.26 3.57
N GLY A 48 2.99 -9.08 4.59
CA GLY A 48 3.46 -8.88 5.97
C GLY A 48 4.46 -9.93 6.46
N ASP A 49 4.81 -10.93 5.65
CA ASP A 49 5.73 -12.02 6.05
C ASP A 49 6.85 -12.18 5.02
N GLU A 50 7.63 -11.12 4.81
CA GLU A 50 8.98 -11.23 4.22
C GLU A 50 9.93 -10.36 5.04
N GLU A 51 10.00 -10.63 6.34
CA GLU A 51 11.25 -10.51 7.07
C GLU A 51 11.89 -11.91 7.10
N GLU A 52 12.80 -12.19 6.16
CA GLU A 52 14.01 -12.98 6.39
C GLU A 52 15.06 -12.44 5.43
N GLU A 53 16.01 -11.66 5.93
CA GLU A 53 17.28 -12.19 6.43
C GLU A 53 18.10 -12.86 5.30
N SER A 54 18.70 -12.04 4.45
CA SER A 54 19.87 -12.46 3.66
C SER A 54 20.81 -11.28 3.48
N SER A 55 21.48 -10.90 4.56
CA SER A 55 22.77 -10.22 4.48
C SER A 55 23.61 -10.60 5.70
N THR A 56 23.84 -11.90 5.86
CA THR A 56 25.10 -12.35 6.46
C THR A 56 26.18 -12.06 5.42
N VAL A 57 26.65 -10.80 5.41
CA VAL A 57 27.93 -10.47 4.83
C VAL A 57 28.97 -11.17 5.68
N THR A 58 29.38 -12.33 5.17
CA THR A 58 30.77 -12.78 5.10
C THR A 58 31.65 -12.29 6.24
N THR A 59 31.86 -13.19 7.21
CA THR A 59 33.12 -13.32 7.94
C THR A 59 34.26 -13.43 6.93
N ALA A 60 34.78 -12.29 6.48
CA ALA A 60 36.11 -12.14 5.89
C ALA A 60 36.98 -11.47 6.95
N ALA A 61 37.09 -12.13 8.10
CA ALA A 61 38.13 -11.84 9.08
C ALA A 61 39.38 -12.58 8.61
N ALA A 62 40.38 -11.78 8.21
CA ALA A 62 41.80 -12.09 8.26
C ALA A 62 42.29 -13.24 7.35
N ASP A 63 42.54 -12.93 6.09
CA ASP A 63 43.66 -13.53 5.36
C ASP A 63 44.42 -12.43 4.62
N GLU A 64 45.26 -11.73 5.38
CA GLU A 64 46.56 -11.19 4.97
C GLU A 64 47.28 -10.84 6.30
N PRO A 65 48.43 -11.45 6.60
CA PRO A 65 49.65 -10.99 5.95
C PRO A 65 50.70 -12.08 5.65
N ALA A 66 51.32 -11.96 4.48
CA ALA A 66 52.76 -12.11 4.23
C ALA A 66 53.55 -13.22 4.98
N GLU A 67 53.93 -14.28 4.26
CA GLU A 67 55.13 -15.08 4.53
C GLU A 67 55.64 -15.69 3.20
N HIS A 68 56.50 -14.98 2.46
CA HIS A 68 57.97 -15.17 2.44
C HIS A 68 58.42 -16.62 2.16
N ASP A 69 58.11 -17.15 0.98
CA ASP A 69 58.81 -18.32 0.45
C ASP A 69 60.18 -17.89 -0.09
N ALA A 70 61.22 -18.23 0.66
CA ALA A 70 62.62 -18.04 0.32
C ALA A 70 63.10 -19.20 -0.59
N PRO A 71 64.04 -18.97 -1.53
CA PRO A 71 64.53 -20.02 -2.41
C PRO A 71 65.37 -21.04 -1.61
N GLN A 72 65.00 -22.32 -1.71
CA GLN A 72 65.80 -23.42 -1.16
C GLN A 72 66.35 -24.30 -2.30
N SER A 73 67.68 -24.23 -2.42
CA SER A 73 68.66 -25.22 -2.93
C SER A 73 68.65 -25.61 -4.41
#